data_AF-A0AAU8V2A2-F1
#
_entry.id   AF-A0AAU8V2A2-F1
#
_cell.length_a   1.000
_cell.length_b   1.000
_cell.length_c   1.000
_cell.angle_alpha   90.00
_cell.angle_beta   90.00
_cell.angle_gamma   90.00
#
_symmetry.space_group_name_H-M   'P 1'
#
loop_
_entity.id
_entity.type
_entity.pdbx_description
1 polymer ?
#
loop_
_entity_poly.entity_id
_entity_poly.type
_entity_poly.pdbx_seq_one_letter_code
_entity_poly.pdbx_strand_id
1 'polypeptide(L)'
;MKNALKQELREKAKTHKITMGVLSVRNNITEKQYVQSSLNMEALVNKIKFLLNGRIFTNPHLQNDWTEQGSENFTFEFVTVIHPQDKKYINYRQEIMKAEKAYLESIDTEIY
;
A
#
# COMPACT_ATOMS: atom_id res chain seq x y z
N MET A 1 14.37 30.99 -3.97
CA MET A 1 14.72 29.61 -3.54
C MET A 1 13.55 28.62 -3.50
N LYS A 2 12.31 28.96 -3.09
CA LYS A 2 11.14 28.02 -3.10
C LYS A 2 10.75 27.42 -4.46
N ASN A 3 11.01 28.10 -5.57
CA ASN A 3 10.64 27.63 -6.91
C ASN A 3 11.54 26.51 -7.46
N ALA A 4 12.83 26.50 -7.12
CA ALA A 4 13.77 25.48 -7.58
C ALA A 4 13.45 24.11 -6.95
N LEU A 5 13.20 24.07 -5.64
CA LEU A 5 12.79 22.86 -4.93
C LEU A 5 11.45 22.31 -5.47
N LYS A 6 10.48 23.19 -5.73
CA LYS A 6 9.19 22.79 -6.32
C LYS A 6 9.34 22.23 -7.74
N GLN A 7 10.27 22.78 -8.53
CA GLN A 7 10.58 22.29 -9.88
C GLN A 7 11.30 20.94 -9.82
N GLU A 8 12.29 20.79 -8.95
CA GLU A 8 13.01 19.52 -8.75
C GLU A 8 12.08 18.39 -8.29
N LEU A 9 11.16 18.67 -7.35
CA LEU A 9 10.15 17.71 -6.91
C LEU A 9 9.20 17.30 -8.05
N ARG A 10 8.86 18.23 -8.96
CA ARG A 10 8.03 17.93 -10.13
C ARG A 10 8.77 17.06 -11.14
N GLU A 11 10.05 17.33 -11.41
CA GLU A 11 10.85 16.51 -12.33
C GLU A 11 11.10 15.10 -11.78
N LYS A 12 11.36 14.97 -10.47
CA LYS A 12 11.43 13.66 -9.79
C LYS A 12 10.09 12.91 -9.87
N ALA A 13 8.96 13.60 -9.68
CA ALA A 13 7.64 12.99 -9.82
C ALA A 13 7.32 12.52 -11.25
N LYS A 14 7.84 13.20 -12.28
CA LYS A 14 7.65 12.79 -13.69
C LYS A 14 8.46 11.55 -14.06
N THR A 15 9.62 11.35 -13.44
CA THR A 15 10.55 10.26 -13.74
C THR A 15 10.32 9.03 -12.86
N HIS A 16 9.64 9.19 -11.72
CA HIS A 16 9.28 8.07 -10.86
C HIS A 16 8.25 7.18 -11.54
N LYS A 17 8.65 5.95 -11.87
CA LYS A 17 7.72 4.89 -12.25
C LYS A 17 6.90 4.54 -11.03
N ILE A 18 5.59 4.75 -11.11
CA ILE A 18 4.65 4.39 -10.05
C ILE A 18 4.62 2.86 -9.93
N THR A 19 4.67 2.34 -8.71
CA THR A 19 4.54 0.91 -8.46
C THR A 19 3.06 0.57 -8.27
N MET A 20 2.57 -0.42 -9.02
CA MET A 20 1.22 -0.97 -8.86
C MET A 20 1.29 -2.42 -8.41
N GLY A 21 0.29 -2.88 -7.68
CA GLY A 21 0.29 -4.23 -7.14
C GLY A 21 -0.52 -4.34 -5.85
N VAL A 22 -0.01 -5.13 -4.91
CA VAL A 22 -0.68 -5.49 -3.65
C VAL A 22 0.21 -5.12 -2.47
N LEU A 23 -0.36 -4.35 -1.54
CA LEU A 23 0.26 -3.95 -0.29
C LEU A 23 -0.24 -4.84 0.83
N SER A 24 0.65 -5.28 1.70
CA SER A 24 0.31 -5.81 3.02
C SER A 24 0.80 -4.86 4.11
N VAL A 25 -0.06 -4.60 5.09
CA VAL A 25 0.29 -3.98 6.37
C VAL A 25 0.25 -5.08 7.41
N ARG A 26 1.42 -5.56 7.82
CA ARG A 26 1.58 -6.65 8.77
C ARG A 26 1.80 -6.10 10.16
N ASN A 27 1.06 -6.63 11.13
CA ASN A 27 1.35 -6.48 12.53
C ASN A 27 2.42 -7.51 12.93
N ASN A 28 3.59 -7.05 13.37
CA ASN A 28 4.73 -7.92 13.69
C ASN A 28 4.60 -8.61 15.07
N ILE A 29 3.55 -8.31 15.85
CA ILE A 29 3.25 -8.96 17.13
C ILE A 29 2.24 -10.09 16.93
N THR A 30 1.17 -9.81 16.16
CA THR A 30 0.06 -10.77 15.97
C THR A 30 0.14 -11.55 14.65
N GLU A 31 1.05 -11.17 13.76
CA GLU A 31 1.14 -11.63 12.37
C GLU A 31 -0.11 -11.35 11.51
N LYS A 32 -1.09 -10.60 12.03
CA LYS A 32 -2.27 -10.19 11.28
C LYS A 32 -1.89 -9.27 10.13
N GLN A 33 -2.57 -9.44 9.01
CA GLN A 33 -2.32 -8.65 7.81
C GLN A 33 -3.55 -7.85 7.38
N TYR A 34 -3.34 -6.62 6.92
CA TYR A 34 -4.32 -5.87 6.14
C TYR A 34 -3.80 -5.77 4.71
N VAL A 35 -4.55 -6.30 3.76
CA VAL A 35 -4.15 -6.40 2.36
C VAL A 35 -4.99 -5.46 1.51
N GLN A 36 -4.35 -4.74 0.59
CA GLN A 36 -5.05 -3.87 -0.35
C GLN A 36 -4.28 -3.71 -1.66
N SER A 37 -4.96 -3.81 -2.80
CA SER A 37 -4.36 -3.47 -4.09
C SER A 37 -4.39 -1.98 -4.42
N SER A 38 -3.42 -1.52 -5.24
CA SER A 38 -3.40 -0.16 -5.77
C SER A 38 -2.65 -0.05 -7.09
N LEU A 39 -3.05 0.94 -7.90
CA LEU A 39 -2.28 1.40 -9.07
C LEU A 39 -1.11 2.32 -8.67
N ASN A 40 -1.07 2.77 -7.42
CA ASN A 40 -0.03 3.60 -6.84
C ASN A 40 0.18 3.18 -5.39
N MET A 41 1.16 2.31 -5.17
CA MET A 41 1.46 1.68 -3.90
C MET A 41 2.08 2.68 -2.93
N GLU A 42 2.94 3.59 -3.40
CA GLU A 42 3.54 4.65 -2.58
C GLU A 42 2.48 5.62 -2.05
N ALA A 43 1.50 6.00 -2.87
CA ALA A 43 0.37 6.81 -2.44
C ALA A 43 -0.52 6.03 -1.45
N LEU A 44 -0.67 4.71 -1.63
CA LEU A 44 -1.44 3.87 -0.73
C LEU A 44 -0.80 3.78 0.67
N VAL A 45 0.51 3.54 0.74
CA VAL A 45 1.27 3.55 2.01
C VAL A 45 1.04 4.86 2.77
N ASN A 46 1.21 5.99 2.10
CA ASN A 46 1.03 7.31 2.70
C ASN A 46 -0.40 7.52 3.20
N LYS A 47 -1.40 7.11 2.40
CA LYS A 47 -2.83 7.21 2.77
C LYS A 47 -3.12 6.39 4.03
N ILE A 48 -2.74 5.11 4.05
CA ILE A 48 -3.01 4.23 5.19
C ILE A 48 -2.33 4.77 6.45
N LYS A 49 -1.04 5.10 6.36
CA LYS A 49 -0.28 5.64 7.49
C LYS A 49 -0.88 6.95 8.02
N PHE A 50 -1.30 7.86 7.13
CA PHE A 50 -1.96 9.11 7.52
C PHE A 50 -3.27 8.85 8.26
N LEU A 51 -4.11 7.96 7.75
CA LEU A 51 -5.41 7.64 8.35
C LEU A 51 -5.26 6.94 9.71
N LEU A 52 -4.32 5.98 9.83
CA LEU A 52 -4.02 5.28 11.08
C LEU A 52 -3.50 6.23 12.15
N ASN A 53 -2.55 7.09 11.80
CA ASN A 53 -2.04 8.14 12.71
C ASN A 53 -3.13 9.15 13.09
N GLY A 54 -4.05 9.44 12.17
CA GLY A 54 -5.19 10.32 12.40
C GLY A 54 -6.35 9.68 13.16
N ARG A 55 -6.27 8.39 13.52
CA ARG A 55 -7.34 7.63 14.19
C ARG A 55 -8.67 7.61 13.43
N ILE A 56 -8.59 7.63 12.10
CA ILE A 56 -9.76 7.65 11.19
C ILE A 56 -9.67 6.55 10.13
N PHE A 57 -8.85 5.52 10.37
CA PHE A 57 -8.81 4.37 9.48
C PHE A 57 -10.11 3.56 9.58
N THR A 58 -10.58 3.05 8.44
CA THR A 58 -11.91 2.44 8.34
C THR A 58 -12.01 1.07 9.00
N ASN A 59 -10.89 0.36 9.19
CA ASN A 59 -10.85 -0.91 9.88
C ASN A 59 -10.62 -0.66 11.39
N PRO A 60 -11.61 -0.90 12.27
CA PRO A 60 -11.48 -0.63 13.70
C PRO A 60 -10.49 -1.56 14.40
N HIS A 61 -10.36 -2.81 13.96
CA HIS A 61 -9.41 -3.76 14.56
C HIS A 61 -7.96 -3.34 14.29
N LEU A 62 -7.62 -3.04 13.03
CA LEU A 62 -6.30 -2.52 12.70
C LEU A 62 -6.03 -1.18 13.38
N GLN A 63 -7.03 -0.29 13.45
CA GLN A 63 -6.88 1.02 14.09
C GLN A 63 -6.59 0.88 15.60
N ASN A 64 -7.26 -0.04 16.29
CA ASN A 64 -7.03 -0.31 17.70
C ASN A 64 -5.63 -0.87 17.91
N ASP A 65 -5.25 -1.92 17.19
CA ASP A 65 -3.92 -2.52 17.27
C ASP A 65 -2.83 -1.48 16.98
N TRP A 66 -2.99 -0.66 15.95
CA TRP A 66 -2.05 0.43 15.63
C TRP A 66 -1.88 1.44 16.77
N THR A 67 -2.99 1.77 17.43
CA THR A 67 -3.00 2.77 18.52
C THR A 67 -2.39 2.19 19.80
N GLU A 68 -2.65 0.92 20.10
CA GLU A 68 -2.20 0.25 21.32
C GLU A 68 -0.74 -0.22 21.22
N GLN A 69 -0.35 -0.73 20.05
CA GLN A 69 0.94 -1.37 19.85
C GLN A 69 1.98 -0.44 19.25
N GLY A 70 1.58 0.69 18.67
CA GLY A 70 2.50 1.65 18.07
C GLY A 70 2.93 1.29 16.65
N SER A 71 3.17 2.32 15.84
CA SER A 71 3.44 2.21 14.40
C SER A 71 4.72 1.44 14.05
N GLU A 72 5.67 1.38 14.97
CA GLU A 72 6.94 0.66 14.86
C GLU A 72 6.76 -0.87 14.81
N ASN A 73 5.63 -1.37 15.30
CA ASN A 73 5.28 -2.79 15.26
C ASN A 73 4.54 -3.19 13.99
N PHE A 74 4.50 -2.32 12.98
CA PHE A 74 3.86 -2.58 11.70
C PHE A 74 4.82 -2.45 10.53
N THR A 75 4.75 -3.40 9.61
CA THR A 75 5.56 -3.43 8.38
C THR A 75 4.65 -3.24 7.17
N PHE A 76 5.04 -2.31 6.28
CA PHE A 76 4.37 -2.07 5.00
C PHE A 76 5.18 -2.76 3.90
N GLU A 77 4.60 -3.80 3.28
CA GLU A 77 5.29 -4.69 2.34
C GLU A 77 4.58 -4.73 0.99
N PHE A 78 5.34 -4.58 -0.09
CA PHE A 78 4.82 -4.75 -1.45
C PHE A 78 4.89 -6.24 -1.80
N VAL A 79 3.82 -6.96 -1.47
CA VAL A 79 3.77 -8.43 -1.58
C VAL A 79 3.53 -8.91 -3.01
N THR A 80 3.04 -8.04 -3.88
CA THR A 80 3.02 -8.28 -5.33
C THR A 80 3.26 -6.97 -6.06
N VAL A 81 4.13 -7.01 -7.08
CA VAL A 81 4.39 -5.88 -7.97
C VAL A 81 3.97 -6.27 -9.38
N ILE A 82 3.14 -5.45 -10.01
CA ILE A 82 2.71 -5.59 -11.40
C ILE A 82 3.43 -4.53 -12.22
N HIS A 83 4.22 -4.97 -13.20
CA HIS A 83 4.92 -4.06 -14.09
C HIS A 83 4.03 -3.68 -15.29
N PRO A 84 4.11 -2.43 -15.77
CA PRO A 84 3.47 -2.05 -17.02
C PRO A 84 4.00 -2.91 -18.17
N GLN A 85 3.10 -3.39 -19.03
CA GLN A 85 3.42 -4.13 -20.25
C GLN A 85 3.00 -3.32 -21.48
N ASP A 86 3.73 -3.48 -22.59
CA ASP A 86 3.50 -2.76 -23.85
C ASP A 86 2.27 -3.22 -24.64
N LYS A 87 1.38 -4.03 -24.05
CA LYS A 87 0.17 -4.52 -24.71
C LYS A 87 -0.90 -3.43 -24.72
N LYS A 88 -1.51 -3.20 -25.90
CA LYS A 88 -2.48 -2.12 -26.14
C LYS A 88 -3.77 -2.14 -25.30
N TYR A 89 -4.06 -3.20 -24.54
CA TYR A 89 -5.36 -3.38 -23.87
C TYR A 89 -5.26 -4.12 -22.52
N ILE A 90 -4.44 -3.64 -21.58
CA ILE A 90 -4.43 -4.20 -20.22
C ILE A 90 -5.31 -3.38 -19.29
N ASN A 91 -6.26 -4.05 -18.64
CA ASN A 91 -7.02 -3.47 -17.54
C ASN A 91 -6.26 -3.69 -16.22
N TYR A 92 -5.35 -2.80 -15.89
CA TYR A 92 -4.53 -2.92 -14.68
C TYR A 92 -5.36 -2.94 -13.38
N ARG A 93 -6.57 -2.36 -13.37
CA ARG A 93 -7.46 -2.48 -12.20
C ARG A 93 -7.90 -3.92 -11.97
N GLN A 94 -8.24 -4.64 -13.04
CA GLN A 94 -8.58 -6.06 -12.92
C GLN A 94 -7.35 -6.90 -12.53
N GLU A 95 -6.18 -6.58 -13.06
CA GLU A 95 -4.95 -7.32 -12.74
C GLU A 95 -4.54 -7.18 -11.27
N ILE A 96 -4.58 -5.96 -10.71
CA ILE A 96 -4.26 -5.77 -9.28
C ILE A 96 -5.31 -6.43 -8.37
N MET A 97 -6.60 -6.44 -8.76
CA MET A 97 -7.65 -7.13 -7.99
C MET A 97 -7.48 -8.65 -8.01
N LYS A 98 -7.08 -9.23 -9.15
CA LYS A 98 -6.73 -10.66 -9.23
C LYS A 98 -5.53 -10.98 -8.36
N ALA A 99 -4.50 -10.13 -8.39
CA ALA A 99 -3.32 -10.30 -7.55
C ALA A 99 -3.66 -10.22 -6.05
N GLU A 100 -4.51 -9.29 -5.64
CA GLU A 100 -4.99 -9.18 -4.26
C GLU A 100 -5.73 -10.44 -3.82
N LYS A 101 -6.66 -10.92 -4.65
CA LYS A 101 -7.39 -12.16 -4.37
C LYS A 101 -6.44 -13.37 -4.28
N ALA A 102 -5.52 -13.52 -5.23
CA ALA A 102 -4.55 -14.61 -5.22
C ALA A 102 -3.65 -14.57 -3.98
N TYR A 103 -3.24 -13.37 -3.54
CA TYR A 103 -2.47 -13.21 -2.31
C TYR A 103 -3.29 -13.59 -1.08
N LEU A 104 -4.53 -13.11 -0.97
CA LEU A 104 -5.45 -13.46 0.12
C LEU A 104 -5.74 -14.97 0.20
N GLU A 105 -5.76 -15.68 -0.93
CA GLU A 105 -5.92 -17.14 -0.98
C GLU A 105 -4.64 -17.89 -0.58
N SER A 106 -3.47 -17.25 -0.69
CA SER A 106 -2.16 -17.87 -0.42
C SER A 106 -1.66 -17.70 1.02
N ILE A 107 -2.29 -16.83 1.80
CA ILE A 107 -1.89 -16.52 3.17
C ILE A 107 -2.64 -17.40 4.18
N ASP A 108 -1.92 -17.86 5.18
CA ASP A 108 -2.48 -18.66 6.29
C ASP A 108 -2.68 -17.84 7.58
N THR A 109 -2.33 -16.54 7.55
CA THR A 109 -2.46 -15.62 8.68
C THR A 109 -3.85 -15.00 8.75
N GLU A 110 -4.27 -14.59 9.95
CA GLU A 110 -5.52 -13.86 10.15
C GLU A 110 -5.49 -12.48 9.44
N ILE A 111 -6.63 -12.07 8.89
CA ILE A 111 -6.82 -10.78 8.20
C ILE A 111 -7.61 -9.82 9.08
N TYR A 112 -7.26 -8.53 9.01
CA TYR A 112 -8.00 -7.44 9.62
C TYR A 112 -9.34 -7.14 8.94
#